data_AF-A0A520K543-F1
#
_entry.id   AF-A0A520K543-F1
#
_cell.length_a   1.000
_cell.length_b   1.000
_cell.length_c   1.000
_cell.angle_alpha   90.00
_cell.angle_beta   90.00
_cell.angle_gamma   90.00
#
_symmetry.space_group_name_H-M   'P 1'
#
loop_
_entity.id
_entity.type
_entity.pdbx_description
1 polymer ?
#
loop_
_entity_poly.entity_id
_entity_poly.type
_entity_poly.pdbx_seq_one_letter_code
_entity_poly.pdbx_strand_id
1 'polypeptide(L)'
;MITEKLLQTRSDIENNLRTLLARPVMVTELDAFALPCGCNGITANIRGLELDDLEVFEAQMLARFKEFALRLEIPPSFIFARLVPGSSVVAAINWRVLCDRCYPEFARTQGKMPRPDIYIMHLERRGQKERKKKR
;
A
#
# COMPACT_ATOMS: atom_id res chain seq x y z
N MET A 1 6.12 -20.59 -8.90
CA MET A 1 7.31 -19.78 -8.53
C MET A 1 6.89 -18.45 -7.93
N ILE A 2 7.75 -17.77 -7.14
CA ILE A 2 7.41 -16.46 -6.53
C ILE A 2 7.09 -15.40 -7.60
N THR A 3 7.81 -15.41 -8.71
CA THR A 3 7.61 -14.50 -9.86
C THR A 3 6.26 -14.71 -10.55
N GLU A 4 5.75 -15.93 -10.62
CA GLU A 4 4.40 -16.21 -11.14
C GLU A 4 3.31 -15.68 -10.19
N LYS A 5 3.47 -15.85 -8.87
CA LYS A 5 2.56 -15.27 -7.87
C LYS A 5 2.52 -13.74 -7.99
N LEU A 6 3.68 -13.10 -8.17
CA LEU A 6 3.78 -11.66 -8.41
C LEU A 6 3.10 -11.27 -9.72
N LEU A 7 3.36 -11.98 -10.81
CA LEU A 7 2.75 -11.70 -12.12
C LEU A 7 1.22 -11.75 -12.06
N GLN A 8 0.65 -12.79 -11.43
CA GLN A 8 -0.79 -12.91 -11.26
C GLN A 8 -1.35 -11.79 -10.38
N THR A 9 -0.72 -11.53 -9.24
CA THR A 9 -1.20 -10.51 -8.29
C THR A 9 -1.13 -9.11 -8.90
N ARG A 10 -0.07 -8.81 -9.66
CA ARG A 10 0.06 -7.57 -10.44
C ARG A 10 -1.11 -7.39 -11.40
N SER A 11 -1.44 -8.45 -12.14
CA SER A 11 -2.57 -8.43 -13.09
C SER A 11 -3.91 -8.23 -12.39
N ASP A 12 -4.10 -8.86 -11.22
CA ASP A 12 -5.32 -8.73 -10.43
C ASP A 12 -5.48 -7.32 -9.83
N ILE A 13 -4.39 -6.70 -9.36
CA ILE A 13 -4.39 -5.30 -8.91
C ILE A 13 -4.82 -4.38 -10.06
N GLU A 14 -4.22 -4.55 -11.24
CA GLU A 14 -4.56 -3.76 -12.43
C GLU A 14 -6.04 -3.89 -12.80
N ASN A 15 -6.54 -5.12 -12.89
CA ASN A 15 -7.94 -5.39 -13.24
C ASN A 15 -8.91 -4.86 -12.18
N ASN A 16 -8.55 -4.99 -10.90
CA ASN A 16 -9.35 -4.44 -9.79
C ASN A 16 -9.48 -2.92 -9.90
N LEU A 17 -8.36 -2.22 -10.11
CA LEU A 17 -8.35 -0.76 -10.25
C LEU A 17 -9.12 -0.28 -11.48
N ARG A 18 -8.96 -0.95 -12.63
CA ARG A 18 -9.72 -0.64 -13.85
C ARG A 18 -11.22 -0.82 -13.66
N THR A 19 -11.63 -1.90 -12.99
CA THR A 19 -13.03 -2.19 -12.71
C THR A 19 -13.62 -1.16 -11.75
N LEU A 20 -12.89 -0.84 -10.68
CA LEU A 20 -13.36 0.09 -9.65
C LEU A 20 -13.49 1.52 -10.17
N LEU A 21 -12.55 1.97 -10.99
CA LEU A 21 -12.50 3.35 -11.47
C LEU A 21 -13.15 3.55 -12.85
N ALA A 22 -13.57 2.46 -13.50
CA ALA A 22 -14.16 2.46 -14.84
C ALA A 22 -13.31 3.22 -15.90
N ARG A 23 -11.98 3.20 -15.73
CA ARG A 23 -11.03 3.89 -16.62
C ARG A 23 -9.68 3.17 -16.69
N PRO A 24 -8.84 3.45 -17.70
CA PRO A 24 -7.52 2.83 -17.81
C PRO A 24 -6.61 3.17 -16.63
N VAL A 25 -6.14 2.13 -15.95
CA VAL A 25 -5.03 2.14 -14.98
C VAL A 25 -4.04 1.07 -15.43
N MET A 26 -2.75 1.32 -15.27
CA MET A 26 -1.71 0.34 -15.58
C MET A 26 -0.84 0.09 -14.36
N VAL A 27 -0.64 -1.17 -14.01
CA VAL A 27 0.39 -1.58 -13.05
C VAL A 27 1.58 -2.06 -13.88
N THR A 28 2.63 -1.23 -13.96
CA THR A 28 3.77 -1.51 -14.83
C THR A 28 4.65 -2.62 -14.27
N GLU A 29 4.75 -2.70 -12.95
CA GLU A 29 5.63 -3.65 -12.26
C GLU A 29 5.13 -3.89 -10.83
N LEU A 30 5.43 -5.08 -10.30
CA LEU A 30 5.22 -5.43 -8.89
C LEU A 30 6.51 -6.00 -8.31
N ASP A 31 7.19 -5.20 -7.50
CA ASP A 31 8.49 -5.52 -6.92
C ASP A 31 8.32 -6.09 -5.52
N ALA A 32 9.04 -7.17 -5.21
CA ALA A 32 9.26 -7.61 -3.83
C ALA A 32 10.64 -7.16 -3.37
N PHE A 33 10.75 -6.63 -2.16
CA PHE A 33 12.00 -6.05 -1.66
C PHE A 33 12.29 -6.40 -0.20
N ALA A 34 13.57 -6.36 0.15
CA ALA A 34 14.10 -6.38 1.50
C ALA A 34 15.18 -5.29 1.64
N LEU A 35 15.00 -4.39 2.60
CA LEU A 35 15.84 -3.21 2.80
C LEU A 35 16.84 -3.44 3.93
N PRO A 36 18.00 -2.75 3.92
CA PRO A 36 19.05 -2.89 4.94
C PRO A 36 18.59 -2.50 6.35
N CYS A 37 17.55 -1.67 6.49
CA CYS A 37 16.97 -1.35 7.79
C CYS A 37 16.12 -2.48 8.40
N GLY A 38 15.87 -3.56 7.65
CA GLY A 38 14.98 -4.68 8.03
C GLY A 38 13.53 -4.51 7.58
N CYS A 39 13.18 -3.39 6.94
CA CYS A 39 11.87 -3.27 6.29
C CYS A 39 11.82 -4.17 5.04
N ASN A 40 10.66 -4.75 4.77
CA ASN A 40 10.42 -5.56 3.58
C ASN A 40 8.99 -5.34 3.06
N GLY A 41 8.68 -5.87 1.90
CA GLY A 41 7.33 -5.83 1.35
C GLY A 41 7.29 -5.81 -0.16
N ILE A 42 6.23 -5.20 -0.71
CA ILE A 42 6.01 -5.07 -2.15
C ILE A 42 5.64 -3.65 -2.56
N THR A 43 5.96 -3.31 -3.80
CA THR A 43 5.60 -2.03 -4.43
C THR A 43 4.97 -2.31 -5.79
N ALA A 44 3.76 -1.81 -6.01
CA ALA A 44 3.14 -1.77 -7.33
C ALA A 44 3.42 -0.40 -7.95
N ASN A 45 4.16 -0.37 -9.06
CA ASN A 45 4.38 0.84 -9.83
C ASN A 45 3.16 1.07 -10.73
N ILE A 46 2.50 2.22 -10.61
CA ILE A 46 1.19 2.49 -11.22
C ILE A 46 1.25 3.72 -12.12
N ARG A 47 0.47 3.69 -13.20
CA ARG A 47 0.17 4.84 -14.05
C ARG A 47 -1.33 5.02 -14.19
N GLY A 48 -1.75 6.27 -14.25
CA GLY A 48 -3.15 6.66 -14.41
C GLY A 48 -3.96 6.52 -13.13
N LEU A 49 -3.38 6.69 -11.95
CA LEU A 49 -4.10 6.75 -10.67
C LEU A 49 -3.81 8.10 -10.03
N GLU A 50 -4.84 8.79 -9.55
CA GLU A 50 -4.74 10.10 -8.88
C GLU A 50 -5.04 9.95 -7.39
N LEU A 51 -4.58 10.93 -6.60
CA LEU A 51 -4.85 10.99 -5.17
C LEU A 51 -6.36 11.00 -4.88
N ASP A 52 -7.13 11.79 -5.64
CA ASP A 52 -8.58 11.90 -5.48
C ASP A 52 -9.28 10.53 -5.62
N ASP A 53 -8.80 9.66 -6.52
CA ASP A 53 -9.34 8.29 -6.64
C ASP A 53 -9.13 7.49 -5.35
N LEU A 54 -7.94 7.64 -4.73
CA LEU A 54 -7.63 6.97 -3.47
C LEU A 54 -8.50 7.49 -2.34
N GLU A 55 -8.79 8.79 -2.31
CA GLU A 55 -9.61 9.40 -1.27
C GLU A 55 -11.08 8.99 -1.39
N VAL A 56 -11.62 8.97 -2.62
CA VAL A 56 -13.02 8.63 -2.90
C VAL A 56 -13.28 7.13 -2.67
N PHE A 57 -12.36 6.27 -3.12
CA PHE A 57 -12.55 4.81 -3.09
C PHE A 57 -11.69 4.10 -2.04
N GLU A 58 -11.21 4.83 -1.04
CA GLU A 58 -10.22 4.32 -0.09
C GLU A 58 -10.64 3.01 0.57
N ALA A 59 -11.89 2.92 1.03
CA ALA A 59 -12.38 1.75 1.75
C ALA A 59 -12.39 0.51 0.85
N GLN A 60 -12.86 0.65 -0.39
CA GLN A 60 -12.93 -0.42 -1.38
C GLN A 60 -11.53 -0.86 -1.80
N MET A 61 -10.65 0.11 -2.10
CA MET A 61 -9.27 -0.16 -2.49
C MET A 61 -8.51 -0.83 -1.34
N LEU A 62 -8.61 -0.29 -0.13
CA LEU A 62 -7.89 -0.81 1.02
C LEU A 62 -8.28 -2.26 1.36
N ALA A 63 -9.57 -2.59 1.26
CA ALA A 63 -10.03 -3.97 1.45
C ALA A 63 -9.32 -4.94 0.48
N ARG A 64 -9.29 -4.58 -0.81
CA ARG A 64 -8.63 -5.38 -1.86
C ARG A 64 -7.11 -5.42 -1.71
N PHE A 65 -6.50 -4.28 -1.38
CA PHE A 65 -5.07 -4.19 -1.14
C PHE A 65 -4.63 -5.07 0.03
N LYS A 66 -5.44 -5.20 1.07
CA LYS A 66 -5.17 -6.14 2.17
C LYS A 66 -5.23 -7.59 1.70
N GLU A 67 -6.22 -7.95 0.88
CA GLU A 67 -6.35 -9.30 0.30
C GLU A 67 -5.12 -9.65 -0.56
N PHE A 68 -4.67 -8.74 -1.43
CA PHE A 68 -3.49 -8.95 -2.28
C PHE A 68 -2.20 -9.13 -1.46
N ALA A 69 -2.02 -8.34 -0.39
CA ALA A 69 -0.88 -8.49 0.50
C ALA A 69 -0.84 -9.87 1.16
N LEU A 70 -1.99 -10.32 1.69
CA LEU A 70 -2.11 -11.61 2.36
C LEU A 70 -1.86 -12.79 1.41
N ARG A 71 -2.31 -12.69 0.14
CA ARG A 71 -2.02 -13.68 -0.90
C ARG A 71 -0.52 -13.84 -1.19
N LEU A 72 0.23 -12.76 -1.02
CA LEU A 72 1.69 -12.73 -1.16
C LEU A 72 2.40 -12.97 0.17
N GLU A 73 1.67 -13.39 1.22
CA GLU A 73 2.21 -13.69 2.54
C GLU A 73 2.87 -12.47 3.21
N ILE A 74 2.47 -11.26 2.80
CA ILE A 74 2.94 -9.99 3.35
C ILE A 74 1.89 -9.46 4.33
N PRO A 75 2.23 -9.29 5.61
CA PRO A 75 1.34 -8.65 6.57
C PRO A 75 0.96 -7.24 6.08
N PRO A 76 -0.34 -6.91 5.98
CA PRO A 76 -0.77 -5.58 5.55
C PRO A 76 -0.65 -4.56 6.69
N SER A 77 0.54 -4.41 7.27
CA SER A 77 0.78 -3.55 8.43
C SER A 77 0.94 -2.08 8.09
N PHE A 78 1.37 -1.76 6.87
CA PHE A 78 1.51 -0.38 6.40
C PHE A 78 1.27 -0.35 4.89
N ILE A 79 0.18 0.30 4.49
CA ILE A 79 -0.20 0.48 3.09
C ILE A 79 -0.28 1.97 2.80
N PHE A 80 0.48 2.43 1.81
CA PHE A 80 0.52 3.84 1.46
C PHE A 80 0.75 4.03 -0.03
N ALA A 81 0.21 5.11 -0.57
CA ALA A 81 0.51 5.59 -1.90
C ALA A 81 1.70 6.54 -1.85
N ARG A 82 2.57 6.44 -2.86
CA ARG A 82 3.64 7.38 -3.13
C ARG A 82 3.21 8.26 -4.28
N LEU A 83 3.22 9.57 -4.07
CA LEU A 83 2.87 10.57 -5.08
C LEU A 83 4.10 11.00 -5.88
N VAL A 84 3.89 11.38 -7.14
CA VAL A 84 4.90 12.12 -7.90
C VAL A 84 5.04 13.51 -7.28
N PRO A 85 6.25 13.94 -6.86
CA PRO A 85 6.45 15.21 -6.18
C PRO A 85 5.83 16.40 -6.93
N GLY A 86 5.05 17.22 -6.22
CA GLY A 86 4.40 18.40 -6.79
C GLY A 86 3.15 18.11 -7.63
N SER A 87 2.58 16.90 -7.56
CA SER A 87 1.35 16.53 -8.26
C SER A 87 0.44 15.63 -7.43
N SER A 88 -0.79 15.42 -7.90
CA SER A 88 -1.75 14.43 -7.38
C SER A 88 -1.51 13.02 -7.90
N VAL A 89 -0.59 12.83 -8.84
CA VAL A 89 -0.40 11.56 -9.55
C VAL A 89 0.21 10.54 -8.60
N VAL A 90 -0.42 9.37 -8.49
CA VAL A 90 0.09 8.23 -7.73
C VAL A 90 1.13 7.49 -8.56
N ALA A 91 2.38 7.53 -8.10
CA ALA A 91 3.49 6.81 -8.72
C ALA A 91 3.48 5.32 -8.35
N ALA A 92 3.10 4.99 -7.10
CA ALA A 92 3.12 3.62 -6.62
C ALA A 92 2.21 3.40 -5.40
N ILE A 93 1.73 2.16 -5.25
CA ILE A 93 1.14 1.65 -4.00
C ILE A 93 2.14 0.73 -3.32
N ASN A 94 2.34 0.91 -2.02
CA ASN A 94 3.36 0.20 -1.25
C ASN A 94 2.70 -0.57 -0.11
N TRP A 95 3.09 -1.83 0.06
CA TRP A 95 2.76 -2.66 1.21
C TRP A 95 4.06 -2.96 1.92
N ARG A 96 4.28 -2.36 3.09
CA ARG A 96 5.54 -2.45 3.81
C ARG A 96 5.35 -3.01 5.21
N VAL A 97 6.24 -3.90 5.60
CA VAL A 97 6.43 -4.30 6.99
C VAL A 97 7.55 -3.43 7.54
N LEU A 98 7.18 -2.50 8.42
CA LEU A 98 8.14 -1.58 9.03
C LEU A 98 8.94 -2.32 10.11
N CYS A 99 10.25 -2.09 10.16
CA CYS A 99 11.08 -2.50 11.30
C CYS A 99 10.84 -1.57 12.51
N ASP A 100 11.38 -1.94 13.66
CA ASP A 100 11.26 -1.15 14.91
C ASP A 100 11.87 0.25 14.81
N ARG A 101 12.83 0.42 13.91
CA ARG A 101 13.48 1.72 13.65
C ARG A 101 12.61 2.65 12.82
N CYS A 102 11.94 2.16 11.78
CA CYS A 102 11.16 2.99 10.85
C CYS A 102 9.72 3.22 11.32
N TYR A 103 9.15 2.31 12.11
CA TYR A 103 7.78 2.42 12.61
C TYR A 103 7.47 3.75 13.36
N PRO A 104 8.33 4.24 14.26
CA PRO A 104 8.09 5.49 15.01
C PRO A 104 7.88 6.73 14.14
N GLU A 105 8.49 6.79 12.94
CA GLU A 105 8.36 7.91 12.01
C GLU A 105 6.92 8.12 11.55
N PHE A 106 6.17 7.03 11.37
CA PHE A 106 4.79 7.06 10.90
C PHE A 106 3.78 6.94 12.05
N ALA A 107 4.14 6.27 13.14
CA ALA A 107 3.24 6.03 14.27
C ALA A 107 2.78 7.31 14.98
N ARG A 108 3.62 8.36 14.94
CA ARG A 108 3.36 9.66 15.57
C ARG A 108 2.66 10.66 14.65
N THR A 109 2.58 10.37 13.36
CA THR A 109 1.92 11.24 12.39
C THR A 109 0.44 11.41 12.73
N GLN A 110 -0.02 12.66 12.67
CA GLN A 110 -1.44 13.02 12.66
C GLN A 110 -1.89 13.18 11.21
N GLY A 111 -3.02 12.58 10.84
CA GLY A 111 -3.54 12.59 9.47
C GLY A 111 -2.91 11.52 8.56
N LYS A 112 -3.19 11.65 7.25
CA LYS A 112 -2.80 10.68 6.23
C LYS A 112 -1.57 11.07 5.43
N MET A 113 -1.15 12.34 5.48
CA MET A 113 0.00 12.82 4.72
C MET A 113 1.13 13.23 5.66
N PRO A 114 1.97 12.28 6.13
CA PRO A 114 3.16 12.62 6.92
C PRO A 114 4.15 13.49 6.16
N ARG A 115 4.13 13.39 4.83
CA ARG A 115 5.02 14.08 3.89
C ARG A 115 4.26 14.37 2.60
N PRO A 116 4.71 15.34 1.79
CA PRO A 116 4.06 15.66 0.51
C PRO A 116 4.03 14.49 -0.48
N ASP A 117 4.95 13.54 -0.38
CA ASP A 117 5.10 12.39 -1.28
C ASP A 117 4.36 11.13 -0.81
N ILE A 118 3.72 11.13 0.37
CA ILE A 118 3.10 9.95 0.97
C ILE A 118 1.65 10.22 1.35
N TYR A 119 0.78 9.31 0.94
CA TYR A 119 -0.59 9.20 1.45
C TYR A 119 -0.79 7.83 2.12
N ILE A 120 -1.01 7.83 3.43
CA ILE A 120 -1.24 6.63 4.24
C ILE A 120 -2.70 6.20 4.11
N MET A 121 -2.91 5.03 3.52
CA MET A 121 -4.21 4.36 3.49
C MET A 121 -4.43 3.50 4.73
N HIS A 122 -3.35 2.90 5.26
CA HIS A 122 -3.41 2.06 6.44
C HIS A 122 -2.08 1.98 7.18
N LEU A 123 -2.12 2.09 8.50
CA LEU A 123 -1.02 1.77 9.39
C LEU A 123 -1.56 1.01 10.59
N GLU A 124 -1.11 -0.23 10.77
CA GLU A 124 -1.42 -1.02 11.97
C GLU A 124 -0.63 -0.46 13.15
N ARG A 125 -1.34 0.08 14.15
CA ARG A 125 -0.71 0.63 15.34
C ARG A 125 -0.36 -0.48 16.34
N ARG A 126 0.93 -0.71 16.55
CA ARG A 126 1.50 -1.56 17.61
C ARG A 126 1.07 -0.99 18.96
N GLY A 127 0.18 -1.71 19.67
CA GLY A 127 -0.45 -1.28 20.93
C GLY A 127 -1.98 -1.34 20.95
N GLN A 128 -2.67 -1.36 19.79
CA GLN A 128 -4.13 -1.54 19.76
C GLN A 128 -4.57 -3.02 19.86
N LYS A 129 -3.70 -3.96 19.48
CA LYS A 129 -3.97 -5.42 19.58
C LYS A 129 -4.13 -5.90 21.03
N GLU A 130 -3.47 -5.28 22.01
CA GLU A 130 -3.59 -5.67 23.43
C GLU A 130 -4.93 -5.31 24.06
N ARG A 131 -5.61 -4.25 23.57
CA ARG A 131 -6.92 -3.83 24.11
C ARG A 131 -8.09 -4.65 23.59
N LYS A 132 -7.97 -5.30 22.42
CA LYS A 132 -9.04 -6.16 21.85
C LYS A 132 -9.00 -7.61 22.37
N LYS A 133 -7.88 -8.07 22.93
CA LYS A 133 -7.77 -9.41 23.55
C LYS A 133 -8.20 -9.47 25.02
N LYS A 134 -8.46 -8.31 25.65
CA LYS A 134 -8.85 -8.17 27.06
C LYS A 134 -10.31 -7.71 27.27
N ARG A 135 -11.15 -7.76 26.23
CA ARG A 135 -12.59 -7.46 26.31
C ARG A 135 -13.39 -8.66 25.86
#